data_AF-A0A7C4ZKC7-F1
#
_entry.id   AF-A0A7C4ZKC7-F1
#
_cell.length_a   1.000
_cell.length_b   1.000
_cell.length_c   1.000
_cell.angle_alpha   90.00
_cell.angle_beta   90.00
_cell.angle_gamma   90.00
#
_symmetry.space_group_name_H-M   'P 1'
#
loop_
_entity.id
_entity.type
_entity.pdbx_description
1 polymer ?
#
loop_
_entity_poly.entity_id
_entity_poly.type
_entity_poly.pdbx_seq_one_letter_code
_entity_poly.pdbx_strand_id
1 'polypeptide(L)'
;MIVKGVVESIESVGRWRILRINNDDEKYAIEEKLWNMCPIQEGCEVTFEVRKGNSWQFVNKIINLQQKEEPVYKHIPLEAIDTCVFLPKRAFDIHSIVLAIQHGDIDKKVLVRPSFDHGFYELARGLGIFLAIQSIGEKSILAEVKALTDEEMFQQRALEYLEWKGWNVLDEAEYYRLWMDSFNVSQAHVATMIRRKRGYVAHRVQLLALGETAKRLIREGKLTLNHGLELLRVKYEELQSMLAKRIVDGHLSTRETRRLVNDALKTPKTN
;
A
#
# COMPACT_ATOMS: atom_id res chain seq x y z
N MET A 1 29.70 1.46 -15.35
CA MET A 1 29.56 0.20 -14.59
C MET A 1 28.54 0.46 -13.50
N ILE A 2 27.58 -0.43 -13.28
CA ILE A 2 26.65 -0.29 -12.15
C ILE A 2 27.24 -1.07 -10.98
N VAL A 3 27.37 -0.40 -9.84
CA VAL A 3 27.84 -1.02 -8.61
C VAL A 3 26.71 -1.00 -7.59
N LYS A 4 26.51 -2.14 -6.93
CA LYS A 4 25.54 -2.31 -5.85
C LYS A 4 26.24 -2.89 -4.65
N GLY A 5 25.99 -2.33 -3.47
CA GLY A 5 26.48 -2.90 -2.22
C GLY A 5 26.13 -2.02 -1.03
N VAL A 6 26.68 -2.40 0.13
CA VAL A 6 26.51 -1.67 1.39
C VAL A 6 27.71 -0.75 1.59
N VAL A 7 27.47 0.51 1.96
CA VAL A 7 28.55 1.44 2.35
C VAL A 7 29.15 1.00 3.68
N GLU A 8 30.42 0.63 3.68
CA GLU A 8 31.15 0.23 4.89
C GLU A 8 31.73 1.42 5.62
N SER A 9 32.33 2.36 4.87
CA SER A 9 32.94 3.55 5.44
C SER A 9 32.89 4.74 4.49
N ILE A 10 32.88 5.94 5.06
CA ILE A 10 32.90 7.20 4.32
C ILE A 10 34.11 8.05 4.75
N GLU A 11 35.02 8.31 3.82
CA GLU A 11 36.16 9.23 4.03
C GLU A 11 35.90 10.56 3.29
N SER A 12 36.30 11.67 3.90
CA SER A 12 36.15 13.00 3.31
C SER A 12 37.49 13.55 2.84
N VAL A 13 37.64 13.80 1.53
CA VAL A 13 38.88 14.33 0.94
C VAL A 13 38.57 15.50 0.01
N GLY A 14 38.74 16.73 0.52
CA GLY A 14 38.39 17.95 -0.21
C GLY A 14 36.91 17.95 -0.64
N ARG A 15 36.66 18.18 -1.93
CA ARG A 15 35.32 18.15 -2.55
C ARG A 15 34.78 16.75 -2.83
N TRP A 16 35.46 15.70 -2.37
CA TRP A 16 35.07 14.31 -2.63
C TRP A 16 34.76 13.56 -1.33
N ARG A 17 33.76 12.68 -1.40
CA ARG A 17 33.45 11.66 -0.40
C ARG A 17 33.82 10.30 -0.98
N ILE A 18 34.74 9.60 -0.33
CA ILE A 18 35.22 8.29 -0.76
C ILE A 18 34.43 7.23 -0.01
N LEU A 19 33.71 6.40 -0.75
CA LEU A 19 32.94 5.27 -0.22
C LEU A 19 33.72 3.98 -0.39
N ARG A 20 33.80 3.19 0.68
CA ARG A 20 34.15 1.76 0.60
C ARG A 20 32.87 0.94 0.61
N ILE A 21 32.74 -0.01 -0.32
CA ILE A 21 31.52 -0.81 -0.46
C ILE A 21 31.85 -2.31 -0.45
N ASN A 22 31.08 -3.07 0.33
CA ASN A 22 31.28 -4.49 0.67
C ASN A 22 31.05 -5.47 -0.49
N ASN A 23 31.41 -5.11 -1.73
CA ASN A 23 31.26 -6.01 -2.87
C ASN A 23 32.56 -6.22 -3.66
N ASP A 24 33.53 -5.30 -3.60
CA ASP A 24 34.72 -5.38 -4.47
C ASP A 24 36.04 -4.88 -3.83
N ASP A 25 36.08 -4.49 -2.54
CA ASP A 25 37.24 -3.81 -1.89
C ASP A 25 37.70 -2.51 -2.59
N GLU A 26 37.00 -2.08 -3.63
CA GLU A 26 37.27 -0.87 -4.40
C GLU A 26 36.70 0.37 -3.71
N LYS A 27 37.46 1.47 -3.80
CA LYS A 27 37.05 2.80 -3.31
C LYS A 27 36.37 3.60 -4.42
N TYR A 28 35.21 4.19 -4.13
CA TYR A 28 34.42 4.98 -5.07
C TYR A 28 34.33 6.44 -4.62
N ALA A 29 34.65 7.40 -5.50
CA ALA A 29 34.64 8.82 -5.19
C ALA A 29 33.34 9.49 -5.67
N ILE A 30 32.63 10.15 -4.75
CA ILE A 30 31.43 10.96 -5.00
C ILE A 30 31.77 12.44 -4.84
N GLU A 31 31.41 13.27 -5.82
CA GLU A 31 31.61 14.72 -5.71
C GLU A 31 30.59 15.35 -4.75
N GLU A 32 31.00 16.38 -4.01
CA GLU A 32 30.18 17.09 -3.02
C GLU A 32 28.84 17.58 -3.58
N LYS A 33 28.80 17.97 -4.87
CA LYS A 33 27.54 18.36 -5.54
C LYS A 33 26.54 17.20 -5.58
N LEU A 34 26.98 16.00 -5.91
CA LEU A 34 26.14 14.79 -5.94
C LEU A 34 25.77 14.36 -4.52
N TRP A 35 26.69 14.52 -3.57
CA TRP A 35 26.46 14.24 -2.16
C TRP A 35 25.34 15.09 -1.55
N ASN A 36 25.37 16.40 -1.79
CA ASN A 36 24.40 17.33 -1.24
C ASN A 36 22.99 17.11 -1.80
N MET A 37 22.86 16.46 -2.96
CA MET A 37 21.56 16.06 -3.50
C MET A 37 20.98 14.83 -2.78
N CYS A 38 21.82 13.95 -2.24
CA CYS A 38 21.39 12.73 -1.57
C CYS A 38 22.49 12.24 -0.61
N PRO A 39 22.40 12.56 0.70
CA PRO A 39 23.45 12.22 1.67
C PRO A 39 23.44 10.72 1.97
N ILE A 40 24.58 10.08 1.74
CA ILE A 40 24.79 8.65 1.98
C ILE A 40 25.37 8.47 3.39
N GLN A 41 24.95 7.42 4.11
CA GLN A 41 25.48 7.07 5.42
C GLN A 41 26.12 5.67 5.38
N GLU A 42 26.99 5.38 6.35
CA GLU A 42 27.49 4.02 6.56
C GLU A 42 26.32 3.07 6.83
N GLY A 43 26.39 1.85 6.31
CA GLY A 43 25.31 0.86 6.38
C GLY A 43 24.22 1.01 5.31
N CYS A 44 24.20 2.09 4.53
CA CYS A 44 23.22 2.25 3.45
C CYS A 44 23.47 1.25 2.31
N GLU A 45 22.41 0.63 1.80
CA GLU A 45 22.47 -0.04 0.51
C GLU A 45 22.40 0.99 -0.61
N VAL A 46 23.44 1.01 -1.44
CA VAL A 46 23.56 1.96 -2.54
C VAL A 46 23.67 1.22 -3.85
N THR A 47 23.03 1.79 -4.87
CA THR A 47 23.26 1.42 -6.26
C THR A 47 23.64 2.68 -7.02
N PHE A 48 24.77 2.66 -7.71
CA PHE A 48 25.28 3.84 -8.40
C PHE A 48 25.94 3.49 -9.72
N GLU A 49 25.95 4.47 -10.62
CA GLU A 49 26.62 4.40 -11.91
C GLU A 49 28.02 4.97 -11.78
N VAL A 50 29.01 4.15 -12.11
CA VAL A 50 30.43 4.46 -12.01
C VAL A 50 31.05 4.64 -13.38
N ARG A 51 31.90 5.67 -13.49
CA ARG A 51 32.86 5.85 -14.58
C ARG A 51 34.24 5.42 -14.09
N LYS A 52 34.83 4.40 -14.74
CA LYS A 52 36.21 3.97 -14.48
C LYS A 52 37.19 5.03 -15.03
N GLY A 53 38.08 5.52 -14.17
CA GLY A 53 39.28 6.27 -14.56
C GLY A 53 40.54 5.40 -14.40
N ASN A 54 41.70 5.91 -14.82
CA ASN A 54 42.96 5.16 -14.83
C ASN A 54 43.45 4.75 -13.42
N SER A 55 43.01 5.42 -12.36
CA SER A 55 43.41 5.12 -10.97
C SER A 55 42.29 5.28 -9.94
N TRP A 56 41.10 5.74 -10.37
CA TRP A 56 39.98 6.06 -9.49
C TRP A 56 38.65 5.72 -10.15
N GLN A 57 37.67 5.36 -9.32
CA GLN A 57 36.31 5.07 -9.74
C GLN A 57 35.40 6.22 -9.29
N PHE A 58 34.81 6.94 -10.25
CA PHE A 58 34.01 8.11 -9.95
C PHE A 58 32.52 7.81 -10.10
N VAL A 59 31.75 8.18 -9.09
CA VAL A 59 30.30 8.05 -9.10
C VAL A 59 29.71 9.19 -9.93
N ASN A 60 29.02 8.81 -10.99
CA ASN A 60 28.37 9.75 -11.90
C ASN A 60 26.92 10.03 -11.48
N LYS A 61 26.23 8.99 -11.01
CA LYS A 61 24.81 9.07 -10.67
C LYS A 61 24.47 8.06 -9.56
N ILE A 62 23.72 8.52 -8.58
CA ILE A 62 23.08 7.66 -7.58
C ILE A 62 21.80 7.12 -8.22
N ILE A 63 21.68 5.79 -8.34
CA ILE A 63 20.53 5.10 -8.93
C ILE A 63 19.51 4.77 -7.83
N ASN A 64 19.98 4.31 -6.67
CA ASN A 64 19.15 3.97 -5.53
C ASN A 64 19.95 4.14 -4.22
N LEU A 65 19.30 4.64 -3.17
CA LEU A 65 19.82 4.73 -1.81
C LEU A 65 18.75 4.19 -0.86
N GLN A 66 19.06 3.11 -0.15
CA GLN A 66 18.24 2.61 0.95
C GLN A 66 19.02 2.77 2.25
N GLN A 67 18.60 3.73 3.08
CA GLN A 67 19.11 3.87 4.43
C GLN A 67 18.69 2.65 5.24
N LYS A 68 19.66 1.89 5.73
CA LYS A 68 19.43 0.77 6.64
C LYS A 68 19.39 1.33 8.06
N GLU A 69 18.35 2.10 8.37
CA GLU A 69 18.08 2.47 9.76
C GLU A 69 17.73 1.19 10.51
N GLU A 70 18.47 0.88 11.58
CA GLU A 70 18.04 -0.17 12.50
C GLU A 70 16.67 0.22 13.08
N PRO A 71 15.70 -0.70 13.11
CA PRO A 71 14.37 -0.38 13.61
C PRO A 71 14.45 0.01 15.10
N VAL A 72 14.03 1.24 15.40
CA VAL A 72 13.99 1.74 16.78
C VAL A 72 12.72 1.24 17.44
N TYR A 73 12.85 0.35 18.42
CA TYR A 73 11.71 -0.16 19.18
C TYR A 73 11.55 0.61 20.49
N LYS A 74 10.32 1.04 20.79
CA LYS A 74 9.98 1.74 22.04
C LYS A 74 8.66 1.22 22.60
N HIS A 75 8.56 1.14 23.92
CA HIS A 75 7.25 1.02 24.58
C HIS A 75 6.60 2.40 24.63
N ILE A 76 5.42 2.52 24.03
CA ILE A 76 4.70 3.79 23.92
C ILE A 76 3.36 3.67 24.66
N PRO A 77 2.99 4.64 25.51
CA PRO A 77 1.66 4.70 26.12
C PRO A 77 0.57 4.72 25.04
N LEU A 78 -0.51 3.96 25.23
CA LEU A 78 -1.59 3.92 24.23
C LEU A 78 -2.22 5.30 23.98
N GLU A 79 -2.30 6.13 25.02
CA GLU A 79 -2.81 7.51 24.96
C GLU A 79 -1.96 8.45 24.10
N ALA A 80 -0.69 8.11 23.89
CA ALA A 80 0.23 8.89 23.05
C ALA A 80 0.18 8.47 21.57
N ILE A 81 -0.63 7.44 21.23
CA ILE A 81 -0.78 6.94 19.86
C ILE A 81 -2.13 7.39 19.32
N ASP A 82 -2.10 8.27 18.32
CA ASP A 82 -3.28 8.62 17.56
C ASP A 82 -3.60 7.54 16.51
N THR A 83 -4.87 7.16 16.49
CA THR A 83 -5.43 6.25 15.48
C THR A 83 -6.19 7.10 14.48
N CYS A 84 -5.64 7.23 13.28
CA CYS A 84 -6.21 8.10 12.25
C CYS A 84 -7.70 7.80 11.97
N VAL A 85 -8.49 8.86 11.90
CA VAL A 85 -9.96 8.85 11.86
C VAL A 85 -10.56 8.28 10.57
N PHE A 86 -9.81 8.24 9.47
CA PHE A 86 -10.31 7.87 8.13
C PHE A 86 -10.64 6.39 7.94
N LEU A 87 -10.59 5.60 9.00
CA LEU A 87 -10.74 4.17 8.92
C LEU A 87 -12.19 3.78 9.25
N PRO A 88 -12.91 3.11 8.33
CA PRO A 88 -14.24 2.62 8.65
C PRO A 88 -14.12 1.65 9.82
N LYS A 89 -14.76 1.99 10.96
CA LYS A 89 -14.74 1.23 12.23
C LYS A 89 -15.32 -0.20 12.14
N ARG A 90 -15.54 -0.73 10.94
CA ARG A 90 -16.08 -2.07 10.72
C ARG A 90 -14.94 -3.08 10.58
N ALA A 91 -15.13 -4.24 11.20
CA ALA A 91 -14.54 -5.53 10.83
C ALA A 91 -13.21 -5.98 11.48
N PHE A 92 -12.84 -5.52 12.67
CA PHE A 92 -11.89 -6.29 13.49
C PHE A 92 -12.65 -7.23 14.42
N ASP A 93 -12.44 -8.54 14.27
CA ASP A 93 -12.81 -9.50 15.31
C ASP A 93 -11.76 -9.44 16.43
N ILE A 94 -11.92 -8.45 17.30
CA ILE A 94 -10.96 -8.15 18.37
C ILE A 94 -10.77 -9.38 19.27
N HIS A 95 -11.83 -10.16 19.49
CA HIS A 95 -11.78 -11.32 20.37
C HIS A 95 -10.81 -12.40 19.87
N SER A 96 -10.84 -12.72 18.57
CA SER A 96 -9.89 -13.71 18.02
C SER A 96 -8.45 -13.22 18.04
N ILE A 97 -8.22 -11.92 17.82
CA ILE A 97 -6.88 -11.32 17.94
C ILE A 97 -6.38 -11.40 19.39
N VAL A 98 -7.22 -11.08 20.37
CA VAL A 98 -6.87 -11.19 21.80
C VAL A 98 -6.47 -12.61 22.16
N LEU A 99 -7.24 -13.62 21.72
CA LEU A 99 -6.90 -15.03 21.95
C LEU A 99 -5.55 -15.40 21.33
N ALA A 100 -5.32 -15.02 20.06
CA ALA A 100 -4.05 -15.31 19.38
C ALA A 100 -2.85 -14.65 20.08
N ILE A 101 -3.03 -13.43 20.58
CA ILE A 101 -2.03 -12.73 21.40
C ILE A 101 -1.75 -13.48 22.71
N GLN A 102 -2.78 -14.01 23.37
CA GLN A 102 -2.63 -14.78 24.62
C GLN A 102 -1.95 -16.13 24.40
N HIS A 103 -2.19 -16.78 23.24
CA HIS A 103 -1.54 -18.03 22.86
C HIS A 103 -0.10 -17.84 22.36
N GLY A 104 0.32 -16.60 22.05
CA GLY A 104 1.66 -16.30 21.54
C GLY A 104 1.81 -16.50 20.03
N ASP A 105 0.70 -16.56 19.29
CA ASP A 105 0.70 -16.77 17.84
C ASP A 105 0.98 -15.47 17.06
N ILE A 106 0.75 -14.31 17.69
CA ILE A 106 0.91 -12.98 17.08
C ILE A 106 1.75 -12.10 18.02
N ASP A 107 2.77 -11.47 17.46
CA ASP A 107 3.59 -10.50 18.18
C ASP A 107 2.81 -9.23 18.54
N LYS A 108 2.96 -8.77 19.79
CA LYS A 108 2.38 -7.51 20.29
C LYS A 108 3.15 -6.27 19.82
N LYS A 109 3.37 -6.15 18.50
CA LYS A 109 4.13 -5.03 17.91
C LYS A 109 3.28 -4.23 16.92
N VAL A 110 3.35 -2.91 17.03
CA VAL A 110 2.75 -1.97 16.05
C VAL A 110 3.82 -1.15 15.33
N LEU A 111 3.49 -0.61 14.16
CA LEU A 111 4.33 0.37 13.47
C LEU A 111 3.75 1.75 13.67
N VAL A 112 4.57 2.70 14.12
CA VAL A 112 4.17 4.08 14.33
C VAL A 112 5.14 5.06 13.69
N ARG A 113 4.62 6.23 13.36
CA ARG A 113 5.40 7.40 12.96
C ARG A 113 5.38 8.45 14.08
N PRO A 114 6.50 9.14 14.38
CA PRO A 114 6.46 10.33 15.22
C PRO A 114 5.54 11.40 14.62
N SER A 115 4.59 11.92 15.39
CA SER A 115 3.76 13.05 14.94
C SER A 115 4.56 14.36 14.99
N PHE A 116 4.03 15.40 14.33
CA PHE A 116 4.56 16.76 14.42
C PHE A 116 4.41 17.34 15.84
N ASP A 117 3.40 16.89 16.59
CA ASP A 117 3.22 17.24 17.98
C ASP A 117 4.20 16.44 18.86
N HIS A 118 5.03 17.16 19.61
CA HIS A 118 6.06 16.55 20.46
C HIS A 118 5.45 15.55 21.45
N GLY A 119 5.94 14.31 21.41
CA GLY A 119 5.54 13.24 22.33
C GLY A 119 4.38 12.38 21.84
N PHE A 120 3.78 12.70 20.68
CA PHE A 120 2.72 11.91 20.07
C PHE A 120 3.22 11.08 18.88
N TYR A 121 2.48 10.02 18.59
CA TYR A 121 2.75 9.08 17.52
C TYR A 121 1.48 8.82 16.73
N GLU A 122 1.63 8.56 15.44
CA GLU A 122 0.53 8.15 14.57
C GLU A 122 0.68 6.67 14.24
N LEU A 123 -0.41 5.91 14.40
CA LEU A 123 -0.41 4.49 14.09
C LEU A 123 -0.37 4.27 12.56
N ALA A 124 0.69 3.63 12.07
CA ALA A 124 0.85 3.29 10.67
C ALA A 124 0.30 1.89 10.35
N ARG A 125 0.52 0.93 11.25
CA ARG A 125 0.09 -0.46 11.11
C ARG A 125 -0.13 -1.12 12.47
N GLY A 126 -1.08 -2.04 12.53
CA GLY A 126 -1.39 -2.87 13.69
C GLY A 126 -2.60 -2.37 14.45
N LEU A 127 -3.61 -1.82 13.76
CA LEU A 127 -4.83 -1.33 14.42
C LEU A 127 -5.58 -2.45 15.14
N GLY A 128 -5.65 -3.64 14.53
CA GLY A 128 -6.28 -4.79 15.19
C GLY A 128 -5.59 -5.15 16.51
N ILE A 129 -4.24 -5.15 16.52
CA ILE A 129 -3.42 -5.41 17.71
C ILE A 129 -3.60 -4.27 18.72
N PHE A 130 -3.55 -3.01 18.28
CA PHE A 130 -3.74 -1.84 19.14
C PHE A 130 -5.09 -1.90 19.87
N LEU A 131 -6.18 -2.17 19.14
CA LEU A 131 -7.52 -2.30 19.72
C LEU A 131 -7.63 -3.53 20.65
N ALA A 132 -6.98 -4.65 20.31
CA ALA A 132 -6.93 -5.83 21.17
C ALA A 132 -6.20 -5.55 22.48
N ILE A 133 -5.01 -4.95 22.43
CA ILE A 133 -4.22 -4.54 23.59
C ILE A 133 -4.98 -3.51 24.46
N GLN A 134 -5.68 -2.57 23.83
CA GLN A 134 -6.56 -1.64 24.53
C GLN A 134 -7.72 -2.38 25.23
N SER A 135 -8.33 -3.37 24.58
CA SER A 135 -9.46 -4.12 25.14
C SER A 135 -9.11 -4.98 26.37
N ILE A 136 -7.86 -5.46 26.46
CA ILE A 136 -7.36 -6.20 27.61
C ILE A 136 -6.84 -5.30 28.74
N GLY A 137 -6.84 -3.97 28.55
CA GLY A 137 -6.48 -2.98 29.57
C GLY A 137 -4.98 -2.73 29.76
N GLU A 138 -4.15 -3.09 28.79
CA GLU A 138 -2.73 -2.71 28.82
C GLU A 138 -2.55 -1.20 28.61
N LYS A 139 -1.56 -0.60 29.28
CA LYS A 139 -1.32 0.86 29.23
C LYS A 139 -0.34 1.30 28.14
N SER A 140 0.46 0.37 27.63
CA SER A 140 1.53 0.65 26.67
C SER A 140 1.74 -0.54 25.76
N ILE A 141 2.23 -0.29 24.55
CA ILE A 141 2.51 -1.31 23.54
C ILE A 141 3.92 -1.15 22.99
N LEU A 142 4.56 -2.26 22.59
CA LEU A 142 5.83 -2.21 21.87
C LEU A 142 5.58 -1.70 20.45
N ALA A 143 6.29 -0.66 20.05
CA ALA A 143 6.13 -0.04 18.74
C ALA A 143 7.48 0.08 18.03
N GLU A 144 7.48 -0.24 16.74
CA GLU A 144 8.53 0.14 15.81
C GLU A 144 8.30 1.60 15.40
N VAL A 145 9.26 2.47 15.72
CA VAL A 145 9.20 3.88 15.40
C VAL A 145 9.94 4.12 14.10
N LYS A 146 9.22 4.57 13.07
CA LYS A 146 9.76 4.83 11.75
C LYS A 146 9.29 6.18 11.21
N ALA A 147 10.22 6.97 10.66
CA ALA A 147 9.83 8.16 9.90
C ALA A 147 9.16 7.70 8.59
N LEU A 148 7.90 8.13 8.40
CA LEU A 148 7.11 7.79 7.22
C LEU A 148 6.53 9.08 6.62
N THR A 149 6.43 9.15 5.31
CA THR A 149 5.64 10.19 4.64
C THR A 149 4.15 9.93 4.81
N ASP A 150 3.30 10.93 4.54
CA ASP A 150 1.84 10.75 4.63
C ASP A 150 1.32 9.68 3.65
N GLU A 151 1.95 9.58 2.48
CA GLU A 151 1.63 8.54 1.49
C GLU A 151 2.05 7.16 2.01
N GLU A 152 3.25 7.02 2.59
CA GLU A 152 3.69 5.77 3.18
C GLU A 152 2.78 5.38 4.36
N MET A 153 2.38 6.32 5.21
CA MET A 153 1.40 6.08 6.28
C MET A 153 0.09 5.53 5.72
N PHE A 154 -0.43 6.15 4.66
CA PHE A 154 -1.64 5.69 3.99
C PHE A 154 -1.46 4.28 3.39
N GLN A 155 -0.31 4.00 2.78
CA GLN A 155 0.03 2.68 2.24
C GLN A 155 0.12 1.62 3.34
N GLN A 156 0.79 1.91 4.46
CA GLN A 156 0.95 0.96 5.56
C GLN A 156 -0.41 0.51 6.08
N ARG A 157 -1.32 1.48 6.26
CA ARG A 157 -2.70 1.24 6.64
C ARG A 157 -3.42 0.44 5.57
N ALA A 158 -3.35 0.87 4.30
CA ALA A 158 -3.99 0.20 3.17
C ALA A 158 -3.67 -1.30 3.11
N LEU A 159 -2.38 -1.63 3.21
CA LEU A 159 -1.90 -3.01 3.16
C LEU A 159 -2.49 -3.86 4.28
N GLU A 160 -2.52 -3.33 5.50
CA GLU A 160 -3.14 -4.02 6.63
C GLU A 160 -4.61 -4.33 6.33
N TYR A 161 -5.39 -3.33 5.88
CA TYR A 161 -6.82 -3.53 5.59
C TYR A 161 -7.10 -4.55 4.49
N LEU A 162 -6.30 -4.56 3.43
CA LEU A 162 -6.47 -5.50 2.31
C LEU A 162 -6.23 -6.96 2.71
N GLU A 163 -5.50 -7.20 3.79
CA GLU A 163 -5.27 -8.55 4.33
C GLU A 163 -6.48 -9.07 5.11
N TRP A 164 -7.44 -8.21 5.49
CA TRP A 164 -8.61 -8.62 6.26
C TRP A 164 -9.68 -9.30 5.42
N LYS A 165 -10.13 -10.46 5.91
CA LYS A 165 -11.27 -11.22 5.38
C LYS A 165 -12.57 -10.48 5.69
N GLY A 166 -12.99 -9.57 4.82
CA GLY A 166 -14.27 -8.88 4.98
C GLY A 166 -14.54 -7.77 3.96
N TRP A 167 -13.49 -7.28 3.31
CA TRP A 167 -13.64 -6.27 2.27
C TRP A 167 -14.26 -6.85 1.01
N ASN A 168 -15.36 -6.25 0.56
CA ASN A 168 -15.91 -6.55 -0.75
C ASN A 168 -15.12 -5.79 -1.83
N VAL A 169 -15.29 -6.19 -3.09
CA VAL A 169 -14.54 -5.59 -4.21
C VAL A 169 -14.85 -4.10 -4.45
N LEU A 170 -15.98 -3.60 -3.95
CA LEU A 170 -16.34 -2.17 -4.00
C LEU A 170 -15.70 -1.39 -2.86
N ASP A 171 -15.58 -1.97 -1.66
CA ASP A 171 -14.85 -1.33 -0.55
C ASP A 171 -13.38 -1.10 -0.95
N GLU A 172 -12.75 -2.13 -1.55
CA GLU A 172 -11.40 -1.99 -2.11
C GLU A 172 -11.34 -0.89 -3.19
N ALA A 173 -12.35 -0.82 -4.06
CA ALA A 173 -12.41 0.17 -5.13
C ALA A 173 -12.53 1.60 -4.60
N GLU A 174 -13.40 1.83 -3.62
CA GLU A 174 -13.60 3.12 -2.95
C GLU A 174 -12.32 3.57 -2.27
N TYR A 175 -11.63 2.64 -1.62
CA TYR A 175 -10.36 2.93 -0.95
C TYR A 175 -9.23 3.26 -1.94
N TYR A 176 -9.09 2.50 -3.04
CA TYR A 176 -8.11 2.86 -4.08
C TYR A 176 -8.42 4.20 -4.72
N ARG A 177 -9.71 4.53 -4.91
CA ARG A 177 -10.12 5.84 -5.42
C ARG A 177 -9.73 6.95 -4.46
N LEU A 178 -10.01 6.78 -3.16
CA LEU A 178 -9.61 7.72 -2.13
C LEU A 178 -8.09 7.91 -2.10
N TRP A 179 -7.29 6.85 -2.21
CA TRP A 179 -5.83 6.94 -2.31
C TRP A 179 -5.41 7.79 -3.51
N MET A 180 -5.91 7.44 -4.71
CA MET A 180 -5.59 8.15 -5.93
C MET A 180 -5.91 9.63 -5.84
N ASP A 181 -7.07 9.98 -5.31
CA ASP A 181 -7.54 11.35 -5.22
C ASP A 181 -6.79 12.15 -4.11
N SER A 182 -6.46 11.51 -2.99
CA SER A 182 -5.77 12.16 -1.86
C SER A 182 -4.30 12.47 -2.15
N PHE A 183 -3.62 11.61 -2.90
CA PHE A 183 -2.17 11.75 -3.18
C PHE A 183 -1.88 12.08 -4.65
N ASN A 184 -2.92 12.29 -5.47
CA ASN A 184 -2.82 12.53 -6.91
C ASN A 184 -1.96 11.48 -7.64
N VAL A 185 -2.15 10.22 -7.28
CA VAL A 185 -1.37 9.09 -7.82
C VAL A 185 -2.16 8.28 -8.84
N SER A 186 -1.46 7.67 -9.79
CA SER A 186 -2.10 6.84 -10.83
C SER A 186 -2.50 5.45 -10.31
N GLN A 187 -3.44 4.79 -11.00
CA GLN A 187 -3.78 3.38 -10.73
C GLN A 187 -2.57 2.44 -10.81
N ALA A 188 -1.60 2.75 -11.70
CA ALA A 188 -0.39 1.95 -11.85
C ALA A 188 0.51 2.08 -10.61
N HIS A 189 0.60 3.28 -10.04
CA HIS A 189 1.32 3.53 -8.81
C HIS A 189 0.71 2.76 -7.64
N VAL A 190 -0.60 2.92 -7.41
CA VAL A 190 -1.32 2.18 -6.36
C VAL A 190 -1.10 0.67 -6.50
N ALA A 191 -1.22 0.12 -7.71
CA ALA A 191 -1.00 -1.30 -7.95
C ALA A 191 0.42 -1.77 -7.58
N THR A 192 1.44 -1.00 -7.95
CA THR A 192 2.83 -1.27 -7.56
C THR A 192 2.99 -1.25 -6.04
N MET A 193 2.40 -0.27 -5.37
CA MET A 193 2.48 -0.10 -3.92
C MET A 193 1.81 -1.23 -3.13
N ILE A 194 0.72 -1.80 -3.67
CA ILE A 194 0.05 -2.98 -3.08
C ILE A 194 0.57 -4.32 -3.64
N ARG A 195 1.65 -4.30 -4.42
CA ARG A 195 2.28 -5.49 -5.04
C ARG A 195 1.29 -6.31 -5.90
N ARG A 196 0.40 -5.63 -6.62
CA ARG A 196 -0.56 -6.23 -7.57
C ARG A 196 -0.33 -5.71 -8.98
N LYS A 197 -0.92 -6.39 -9.96
CA LYS A 197 -0.92 -5.94 -11.36
C LYS A 197 -1.82 -4.71 -11.50
N ARG A 198 -1.47 -3.77 -12.39
CA ARG A 198 -2.31 -2.59 -12.73
C ARG A 198 -3.78 -2.94 -12.97
N GLY A 199 -4.05 -4.03 -13.70
CA GLY A 199 -5.40 -4.48 -14.00
C GLY A 199 -6.24 -4.82 -12.76
N TYR A 200 -5.62 -5.24 -11.66
CA TYR A 200 -6.31 -5.57 -10.41
C TYR A 200 -6.99 -4.33 -9.80
N VAL A 201 -6.25 -3.21 -9.74
CA VAL A 201 -6.77 -1.92 -9.26
C VAL A 201 -7.75 -1.33 -10.26
N ALA A 202 -7.41 -1.36 -11.55
CA ALA A 202 -8.24 -0.79 -12.61
C ALA A 202 -9.64 -1.41 -12.64
N HIS A 203 -9.75 -2.75 -12.61
CA HIS A 203 -11.05 -3.43 -12.63
C HIS A 203 -11.93 -3.05 -11.44
N ARG A 204 -11.34 -2.91 -10.24
CA ARG A 204 -12.08 -2.53 -9.04
C ARG A 204 -12.57 -1.10 -9.13
N VAL A 205 -11.69 -0.15 -9.43
CA VAL A 205 -12.05 1.27 -9.57
C VAL A 205 -13.13 1.48 -10.64
N GLN A 206 -13.11 0.70 -11.73
CA GLN A 206 -14.17 0.72 -12.75
C GLN A 206 -15.56 0.39 -12.20
N LEU A 207 -15.68 -0.51 -11.21
CA LEU A 207 -16.97 -0.88 -10.62
C LEU A 207 -17.66 0.29 -9.90
N LEU A 208 -16.92 1.33 -9.52
CA LEU A 208 -17.51 2.54 -8.94
C LEU A 208 -18.45 3.28 -9.90
N ALA A 209 -18.34 3.02 -11.21
CA ALA A 209 -19.23 3.58 -12.23
C ALA A 209 -20.55 2.80 -12.40
N LEU A 210 -20.73 1.68 -11.70
CA LEU A 210 -22.00 0.93 -11.73
C LEU A 210 -23.14 1.72 -11.07
N GLY A 211 -24.37 1.47 -11.53
CA GLY A 211 -25.59 1.92 -10.86
C GLY A 211 -25.82 1.23 -9.52
N GLU A 212 -26.65 1.82 -8.67
CA GLU A 212 -26.73 1.43 -7.26
C GLU A 212 -27.26 0.00 -7.07
N THR A 213 -28.17 -0.45 -7.94
CA THR A 213 -28.68 -1.83 -7.90
C THR A 213 -27.56 -2.86 -8.09
N ALA A 214 -26.70 -2.66 -9.08
CA ALA A 214 -25.60 -3.58 -9.36
C ALA A 214 -24.55 -3.53 -8.24
N LYS A 215 -24.23 -2.33 -7.72
CA LYS A 215 -23.33 -2.17 -6.57
C LYS A 215 -23.84 -2.93 -5.35
N ARG A 216 -25.12 -2.76 -4.99
CA ARG A 216 -25.74 -3.48 -3.87
C ARG A 216 -25.62 -4.99 -4.03
N LEU A 217 -25.94 -5.54 -5.20
CA LEU A 217 -25.86 -6.97 -5.45
C LEU A 217 -24.41 -7.51 -5.38
N ILE A 218 -23.41 -6.69 -5.73
CA ILE A 218 -21.99 -7.04 -5.54
C ILE A 218 -21.62 -7.05 -4.06
N ARG A 219 -22.05 -6.03 -3.28
CA ARG A 219 -21.81 -5.99 -1.82
C ARG A 219 -22.46 -7.17 -1.10
N GLU A 220 -23.64 -7.61 -1.55
CA GLU A 220 -24.33 -8.81 -1.06
C GLU A 220 -23.67 -10.14 -1.51
N GLY A 221 -22.63 -10.09 -2.34
CA GLY A 221 -21.96 -11.28 -2.88
C GLY A 221 -22.74 -12.04 -3.95
N LYS A 222 -23.91 -11.54 -4.37
CA LYS A 222 -24.76 -12.15 -5.40
C LYS A 222 -24.19 -11.96 -6.82
N LEU A 223 -23.42 -10.89 -7.02
CA LEU A 223 -22.69 -10.65 -8.26
C LEU A 223 -21.19 -10.64 -7.99
N THR A 224 -20.45 -11.28 -8.89
CA THR A 224 -18.98 -11.28 -8.86
C THR A 224 -18.42 -10.03 -9.55
N LEU A 225 -17.13 -9.74 -9.32
CA LEU A 225 -16.39 -8.69 -10.03
C LEU A 225 -16.61 -8.77 -11.56
N ASN A 226 -16.52 -9.98 -12.13
CA ASN A 226 -16.65 -10.18 -13.56
C ASN A 226 -18.07 -9.92 -14.08
N HIS A 227 -19.11 -10.20 -13.29
CA HIS A 227 -20.48 -9.80 -13.64
C HIS A 227 -20.59 -8.27 -13.70
N GLY A 228 -20.02 -7.57 -12.71
CA GLY A 228 -19.97 -6.12 -12.68
C GLY A 228 -19.25 -5.53 -13.90
N LEU A 229 -18.10 -6.09 -14.29
CA LEU A 229 -17.35 -5.64 -15.48
C LEU A 229 -18.14 -5.79 -16.78
N GLU A 230 -18.93 -6.86 -16.94
CA GLU A 230 -19.82 -6.99 -18.11
C GLU A 230 -20.97 -5.99 -18.06
N LEU A 231 -21.57 -5.77 -16.88
CA LEU A 231 -22.67 -4.81 -16.69
C LEU A 231 -22.25 -3.35 -16.96
N LEU A 232 -20.99 -2.99 -16.74
CA LEU A 232 -20.46 -1.66 -17.06
C LEU A 232 -20.56 -1.28 -18.55
N ARG A 233 -20.69 -2.27 -19.44
CA ARG A 233 -20.87 -2.04 -20.88
C ARG A 233 -22.26 -1.46 -21.19
N VAL A 234 -23.21 -1.60 -20.27
CA VAL A 234 -24.58 -1.10 -20.38
C VAL A 234 -24.65 0.30 -19.80
N LYS A 235 -24.75 1.32 -20.68
CA LYS A 235 -24.72 2.74 -20.28
C LYS A 235 -26.02 3.24 -19.64
N TYR A 236 -27.15 2.55 -19.86
CA TYR A 236 -28.46 2.97 -19.35
C TYR A 236 -28.75 2.24 -18.04
N GLU A 237 -28.93 2.99 -16.96
CA GLU A 237 -28.97 2.45 -15.59
C GLU A 237 -30.17 1.52 -15.34
N GLU A 238 -31.35 1.82 -15.90
CA GLU A 238 -32.53 0.95 -15.73
C GLU A 238 -32.30 -0.41 -16.41
N LEU A 239 -31.75 -0.41 -17.62
CA LEU A 239 -31.41 -1.65 -18.34
C LEU A 239 -30.32 -2.42 -17.58
N GLN A 240 -29.28 -1.72 -17.09
CA GLN A 240 -28.24 -2.34 -16.27
C GLN A 240 -28.84 -3.01 -15.02
N SER A 241 -29.78 -2.33 -14.35
CA SER A 241 -30.47 -2.85 -13.16
C SER A 241 -31.36 -4.07 -13.48
N MET A 242 -32.09 -4.04 -14.60
CA MET A 242 -32.90 -5.18 -15.05
C MET A 242 -32.02 -6.41 -15.37
N LEU A 243 -30.92 -6.20 -16.09
CA LEU A 243 -29.98 -7.27 -16.44
C LEU A 243 -29.30 -7.83 -15.19
N ALA A 244 -28.90 -6.99 -14.24
CA ALA A 244 -28.31 -7.41 -12.97
C ALA A 244 -29.24 -8.34 -12.18
N LYS A 245 -30.54 -8.01 -12.07
CA LYS A 245 -31.54 -8.88 -11.43
C LYS A 245 -31.68 -10.21 -12.17
N ARG A 246 -31.80 -10.18 -13.50
CA ARG A 246 -31.91 -11.40 -14.32
C ARG A 246 -30.70 -12.32 -14.19
N ILE A 247 -29.49 -11.77 -14.04
CA ILE A 247 -28.27 -12.55 -13.79
C ILE A 247 -28.36 -13.29 -12.46
N VAL A 248 -28.83 -12.61 -11.42
CA VAL A 248 -28.99 -13.20 -10.08
C VAL A 248 -30.10 -14.25 -10.07
N ASP A 249 -31.27 -13.93 -10.60
CA ASP A 249 -32.44 -14.82 -10.60
C ASP A 249 -32.18 -16.09 -11.44
N GLY A 250 -31.43 -15.96 -12.53
CA GLY A 250 -31.04 -17.07 -13.40
C GLY A 250 -29.75 -17.78 -12.99
N HIS A 251 -29.09 -17.35 -11.91
CA HIS A 251 -27.76 -17.84 -11.49
C HIS A 251 -26.74 -17.92 -12.64
N LEU A 252 -26.75 -16.90 -13.51
CA LEU A 252 -25.98 -16.95 -14.75
C LEU A 252 -24.47 -16.90 -14.47
N SER A 253 -23.72 -17.72 -15.21
CA SER A 253 -22.26 -17.63 -15.26
C SER A 253 -21.79 -16.34 -15.92
N THR A 254 -20.51 -16.00 -15.76
CA THR A 254 -19.89 -14.84 -16.43
C THR A 254 -19.98 -14.92 -17.96
N ARG A 255 -19.91 -16.13 -18.51
CA ARG A 255 -20.04 -16.37 -19.96
C ARG A 255 -21.47 -16.12 -20.45
N GLU A 256 -22.47 -16.57 -19.69
CA GLU A 256 -23.88 -16.33 -20.00
C GLU A 256 -24.25 -14.87 -19.81
N THR A 257 -23.73 -14.23 -18.76
CA THR A 257 -23.84 -12.79 -18.52
C THR A 257 -23.33 -11.99 -19.72
N ARG A 258 -22.14 -12.32 -20.23
CA ARG A 258 -21.58 -11.68 -21.43
C ARG A 258 -22.49 -11.83 -22.65
N ARG A 259 -23.08 -13.02 -22.86
CA ARG A 259 -24.03 -13.26 -23.95
C ARG A 259 -25.29 -12.41 -23.78
N LEU A 260 -25.89 -12.44 -22.59
CA LEU A 260 -27.09 -11.66 -22.25
C LEU A 260 -26.87 -10.16 -22.49
N VAL A 261 -25.73 -9.61 -22.02
CA VAL A 261 -25.37 -8.20 -22.23
C VAL A 261 -25.18 -7.91 -23.72
N ASN A 262 -24.50 -8.79 -24.47
CA ASN A 262 -24.32 -8.61 -25.91
C ASN A 262 -25.65 -8.57 -26.66
N ASP A 263 -26.59 -9.45 -26.32
CA ASP A 263 -27.89 -9.52 -26.98
C ASP A 263 -28.73 -8.28 -26.68
N ALA A 264 -28.73 -7.83 -25.43
CA ALA A 264 -29.42 -6.60 -25.02
C ALA A 264 -28.85 -5.33 -25.70
N LEU A 265 -27.54 -5.31 -26.00
CA LEU A 265 -26.90 -4.20 -26.71
C LEU A 265 -27.15 -4.25 -28.24
N LYS A 266 -27.48 -5.41 -28.81
CA LYS A 266 -27.76 -5.57 -30.25
C LYS A 266 -29.19 -5.24 -30.63
N THR A 267 -30.14 -5.46 -29.73
CA THR A 267 -31.53 -5.08 -29.96
C THR A 267 -31.62 -3.54 -30.02
N PRO A 268 -32.00 -2.94 -31.17
CA PRO A 268 -32.24 -1.52 -31.24
C PRO A 268 -33.37 -1.17 -30.27
N LYS A 269 -33.22 -0.05 -29.54
CA LYS A 269 -34.31 0.50 -28.73
C LYS A 269 -35.46 0.83 -29.68
N THR A 270 -36.47 -0.02 -29.75
CA THR A 270 -37.76 0.36 -30.31
C THR A 270 -38.36 1.38 -29.35
N ASN A 271 -38.65 2.57 -29.89
CA ASN A 271 -39.20 3.74 -29.20
C ASN A 271 -40.30 3.41 -28.18
#